data_AF-A0AB34JSF1-F1
#
_entry.id   AF-A0AB34JSF1-F1
#
_cell.length_a   1.000
_cell.length_b   1.000
_cell.length_c   1.000
_cell.angle_alpha   90.00
_cell.angle_beta   90.00
_cell.angle_gamma   90.00
#
_symmetry.space_group_name_H-M   'P 1'
#
loop_
_entity.id
_entity.type
_entity.pdbx_description
1 polymer ?
#
loop_
_entity_poly.entity_id
_entity_poly.type
_entity_poly.pdbx_seq_one_letter_code
_entity_poly.pdbx_strand_id
1 'polypeptide(L)'
;MDLAPNGLPYSIGTKSENEWCKFSKLLANLPTDTIATMHPHLVARQRNDVGGGMGIYAYYGIPKGEVVWAERAQAGPQITATPRSREWIEALPAASRKAYCHFMYKTGEDEYQSLAEFNDAPIDQFQFVRTLDVSNYMNHSCSPTCWFVQGGSEYSGLMVAAKDISPGEEITYDYCTSEDADLSPEWECHCGAAGCRKVITPVDWMRPELQQRYKGHFLDHIAAKIGAANGEPPTPLEECDVSASWWMRMRDGKLPRPASAKHAASGPELELLNRQAAVLIAEHGLRVRGTEHDAVGRYVTTSAPIAPGELVMLLPPNYLLLERDVKDFNQCLQLPACGDGTDEGRVFSSSLTPRDVDNFLCHSCDPNCEVVIGKDLAAALVATRQIAADEMINFDYDTTEDDLRGERGGFVCHCNSANCRGEVQGKLFTPQLVPST
;
A
#
# COMPACT_ATOMS: atom_id res chain seq x y z
N MET A 1 -13.65 21.66 -6.25
CA MET A 1 -12.85 21.12 -5.13
C MET A 1 -13.81 20.31 -4.31
N ASP A 2 -13.59 19.00 -4.24
CA ASP A 2 -14.40 18.16 -3.37
C ASP A 2 -14.10 18.54 -1.92
N LEU A 3 -15.16 18.83 -1.17
CA LEU A 3 -15.08 19.13 0.25
C LEU A 3 -15.15 17.79 1.00
N ALA A 4 -14.30 17.60 1.99
CA ALA A 4 -14.52 16.61 3.04
C ALA A 4 -15.89 16.89 3.71
N PRO A 5 -16.53 15.92 4.38
CA PRO A 5 -17.88 16.09 4.94
C PRO A 5 -17.93 17.12 6.08
N ASN A 6 -16.77 17.59 6.54
CA ASN A 6 -16.63 18.73 7.43
C ASN A 6 -16.66 20.09 6.69
N GLY A 7 -16.86 20.10 5.37
CA GLY A 7 -16.93 21.30 4.54
C GLY A 7 -15.56 21.88 4.15
N LEU A 8 -14.46 21.18 4.43
CA LEU A 8 -13.11 21.63 4.12
C LEU A 8 -12.59 21.02 2.80
N PRO A 9 -12.02 21.83 1.89
CA PRO A 9 -11.34 21.34 0.68
C PRO A 9 -10.21 20.34 0.98
N TYR A 10 -10.03 19.35 0.10
CA TYR A 10 -8.86 18.48 0.16
C TYR A 10 -7.57 19.19 -0.33
N SER A 11 -6.52 19.11 0.51
CA SER A 11 -5.06 19.26 0.27
C SER A 11 -4.39 20.64 0.20
N ILE A 12 -3.29 20.79 0.97
CA ILE A 12 -1.89 20.81 0.51
C ILE A 12 -1.05 19.93 1.46
N GLY A 13 -0.79 18.68 1.10
CA GLY A 13 0.41 17.97 1.57
C GLY A 13 1.54 18.19 0.55
N THR A 14 2.80 17.98 0.90
CA THR A 14 3.86 17.90 -0.12
C THR A 14 3.48 16.79 -1.10
N LYS A 15 3.34 17.16 -2.38
CA LYS A 15 3.04 16.19 -3.43
C LYS A 15 4.16 15.16 -3.47
N SER A 16 3.85 13.92 -3.85
CA SER A 16 4.91 13.00 -4.28
C SER A 16 5.65 13.65 -5.46
N GLU A 17 6.94 13.94 -5.28
CA GLU A 17 7.80 14.53 -6.31
C GLU A 17 8.80 13.47 -6.76
N ASN A 18 8.37 12.56 -7.62
CA ASN A 18 9.26 11.67 -8.36
C ASN A 18 8.94 11.70 -9.86
N GLU A 19 9.82 11.11 -10.66
CA GLU A 19 9.68 11.21 -12.12
C GLU A 19 8.43 10.53 -12.67
N TRP A 20 7.86 9.57 -11.94
CA TRP A 20 6.64 8.84 -12.33
C TRP A 20 5.39 9.70 -12.25
N CYS A 21 5.39 10.72 -11.40
CA CYS A 21 4.28 11.66 -11.25
C CYS A 21 4.00 12.48 -12.53
N LYS A 22 4.95 12.54 -13.48
CA LYS A 22 4.72 13.19 -14.80
C LYS A 22 3.77 12.39 -15.70
N PHE A 23 3.66 11.07 -15.47
CA PHE A 23 2.80 10.17 -16.24
C PHE A 23 1.43 9.92 -15.58
N SER A 24 1.23 10.37 -14.33
CA SER A 24 -0.01 10.16 -13.60
C SER A 24 -0.31 11.31 -12.64
N LYS A 25 -1.39 12.04 -12.94
CA LYS A 25 -1.94 13.07 -12.04
C LYS A 25 -2.38 12.49 -10.70
N LEU A 26 -2.81 11.22 -10.68
CA LEU A 26 -3.17 10.53 -9.45
C LEU A 26 -1.96 10.41 -8.54
N LEU A 27 -0.83 9.89 -9.06
CA LEU A 27 0.40 9.75 -8.29
C LEU A 27 0.92 11.10 -7.78
N ALA A 28 0.84 12.15 -8.60
CA ALA A 28 1.22 13.51 -8.22
C ALA A 28 0.38 14.10 -7.07
N ASN A 29 -0.76 13.49 -6.73
CA ASN A 29 -1.67 13.93 -5.67
C ASN A 29 -1.74 12.94 -4.49
N LEU A 30 -0.93 11.87 -4.51
CA LEU A 30 -0.83 10.95 -3.38
C LEU A 30 -0.15 11.63 -2.18
N PRO A 31 -0.55 11.29 -0.94
CA PRO A 31 0.25 11.63 0.21
C PRO A 31 1.62 10.94 0.09
N THR A 32 2.68 11.67 0.44
CA THR A 32 4.07 11.19 0.38
C THR A 32 4.35 10.03 1.34
N ASP A 33 3.53 9.87 2.39
CA ASP A 33 3.59 8.80 3.40
C ASP A 33 5.03 8.45 3.80
N THR A 34 5.69 9.40 4.45
CA THR A 34 7.13 9.31 4.75
C THR A 34 7.43 8.51 6.03
N ILE A 35 6.41 8.01 6.74
CA ILE A 35 6.57 7.33 8.04
C ILE A 35 6.70 5.81 7.89
N ALA A 36 6.17 5.27 6.78
CA ALA A 36 6.34 3.88 6.39
C ALA A 36 5.85 2.85 7.44
N THR A 37 4.81 3.18 8.21
CA THR A 37 4.28 2.33 9.29
C THR A 37 3.31 1.26 8.80
N MET A 38 2.86 1.34 7.55
CA MET A 38 1.81 0.49 6.99
C MET A 38 2.38 -0.56 6.02
N HIS A 39 1.73 -1.73 5.95
CA HIS A 39 2.07 -2.78 5.00
C HIS A 39 2.11 -2.25 3.55
N PRO A 40 3.11 -2.61 2.71
CA PRO A 40 3.33 -2.01 1.38
C PRO A 40 2.17 -2.19 0.39
N HIS A 41 1.38 -3.25 0.55
CA HIS A 41 0.18 -3.50 -0.26
C HIS A 41 -1.06 -2.68 0.15
N LEU A 42 -0.90 -1.64 0.97
CA LEU A 42 -1.98 -0.78 1.42
C LEU A 42 -1.93 0.59 0.74
N VAL A 43 -3.10 1.13 0.45
CA VAL A 43 -3.26 2.46 -0.15
C VAL A 43 -4.34 3.25 0.56
N ALA A 44 -4.05 4.52 0.87
CA ALA A 44 -5.05 5.46 1.33
C ALA A 44 -5.77 6.12 0.14
N ARG A 45 -7.09 6.03 0.10
CA ARG A 45 -7.94 6.68 -0.93
C ARG A 45 -9.26 7.17 -0.32
N GLN A 46 -10.01 7.97 -1.08
CA GLN A 46 -11.31 8.47 -0.64
C GLN A 46 -12.32 7.32 -0.47
N ARG A 47 -13.14 7.38 0.59
CA ARG A 47 -14.25 6.44 0.82
C ARG A 47 -15.48 6.92 0.05
N ASN A 48 -15.88 6.18 -0.98
CA ASN A 48 -17.00 6.55 -1.83
C ASN A 48 -18.34 5.97 -1.32
N ASP A 49 -18.30 4.93 -0.48
CA ASP A 49 -19.46 4.04 -0.27
C ASP A 49 -20.24 4.36 1.01
N VAL A 50 -19.59 5.02 1.97
CA VAL A 50 -20.10 5.32 3.33
C VAL A 50 -19.95 6.80 3.69
N GLY A 51 -19.48 7.61 2.73
CA GLY A 51 -19.23 9.03 2.86
C GLY A 51 -17.94 9.37 3.62
N GLY A 52 -17.40 10.56 3.34
CA GLY A 52 -16.88 11.40 4.41
C GLY A 52 -15.39 11.42 4.75
N GLY A 53 -14.51 10.78 3.99
CA GLY A 53 -13.09 10.83 4.36
C GLY A 53 -12.19 9.95 3.52
N MET A 54 -11.00 9.69 4.05
CA MET A 54 -10.06 8.73 3.53
C MET A 54 -10.26 7.38 4.23
N GLY A 55 -9.88 6.30 3.56
CA GLY A 55 -9.75 4.98 4.13
C GLY A 55 -8.53 4.28 3.55
N ILE A 56 -8.03 3.28 4.25
CA ILE A 56 -6.89 2.48 3.82
C ILE A 56 -7.40 1.17 3.26
N TYR A 57 -6.96 0.77 2.07
CA TYR A 57 -7.46 -0.42 1.40
C TYR A 57 -6.32 -1.35 1.03
N ALA A 58 -6.54 -2.65 1.19
CA ALA A 58 -5.64 -3.66 0.69
C ALA A 58 -5.75 -3.74 -0.83
N TYR A 59 -4.62 -3.71 -1.52
CA TYR A 59 -4.59 -3.90 -2.96
C TYR A 59 -4.29 -5.35 -3.36
N TYR A 60 -3.51 -6.05 -2.53
CA TYR A 60 -3.28 -7.48 -2.64
C TYR A 60 -3.94 -8.23 -1.49
N GLY A 61 -4.04 -9.55 -1.65
CA GLY A 61 -4.42 -10.41 -0.55
C GLY A 61 -3.40 -10.32 0.58
N ILE A 62 -3.85 -9.99 1.79
CA ILE A 62 -3.03 -10.01 3.00
C ILE A 62 -3.51 -11.19 3.85
N PRO A 63 -2.67 -12.21 4.11
CA PRO A 63 -3.10 -13.38 4.85
C PRO A 63 -3.34 -13.03 6.33
N LYS A 64 -4.25 -13.77 6.97
CA LYS A 64 -4.47 -13.69 8.41
C LYS A 64 -3.14 -13.82 9.17
N GLY A 65 -2.91 -12.93 10.12
CA GLY A 65 -1.72 -12.90 10.97
C GLY A 65 -0.56 -12.07 10.42
N GLU A 66 -0.61 -11.63 9.14
CA GLU A 66 0.39 -10.70 8.61
C GLU A 66 0.29 -9.34 9.32
N VAL A 67 1.44 -8.73 9.62
CA VAL A 67 1.49 -7.37 10.18
C VAL A 67 0.96 -6.38 9.15
N VAL A 68 -0.02 -5.57 9.55
CA VAL A 68 -0.68 -4.57 8.71
C VAL A 68 -0.18 -3.15 9.04
N TRP A 69 0.12 -2.90 10.31
CA TRP A 69 0.67 -1.63 10.81
C TRP A 69 1.68 -1.89 11.92
N ALA A 70 2.77 -1.13 11.94
CA ALA A 70 3.84 -1.21 12.92
C ALA A 70 4.47 0.16 13.18
N GLU A 71 4.31 0.64 14.41
CA GLU A 71 4.91 1.87 14.92
C GLU A 71 6.09 1.54 15.84
N ARG A 72 7.28 2.08 15.53
CA ARG A 72 8.47 1.84 16.35
C ARG A 72 8.39 2.64 17.64
N ALA A 73 8.80 2.02 18.74
CA ALA A 73 8.90 2.67 20.04
C ALA A 73 9.90 3.85 20.05
N GLN A 74 10.89 3.82 19.16
CA GLN A 74 11.75 4.97 18.87
C GLN A 74 11.41 5.51 17.49
N ALA A 75 10.55 6.52 17.44
CA ALA A 75 10.38 7.31 16.23
C ALA A 75 11.72 7.99 15.89
N GLY A 76 12.13 7.94 14.62
CA GLY A 76 13.23 8.77 14.13
C GLY A 76 12.95 10.27 14.38
N PRO A 77 13.89 11.17 14.08
CA PRO A 77 13.81 12.59 14.46
C PRO A 77 12.68 13.41 13.79
N GLN A 78 11.73 12.80 13.09
CA GLN A 78 10.94 13.48 12.08
C GLN A 78 9.54 13.95 12.48
N ILE A 79 8.91 13.49 13.58
CA ILE A 79 7.66 14.10 14.06
C ILE A 79 7.58 13.99 15.59
N THR A 80 7.46 15.12 16.27
CA THR A 80 7.17 15.16 17.71
C THR A 80 5.75 15.65 17.90
N ALA A 81 4.78 14.73 17.92
CA ALA A 81 3.43 15.08 18.36
C ALA A 81 3.49 15.45 19.85
N THR A 82 3.21 16.71 20.18
CA THR A 82 3.12 17.15 21.57
C THR A 82 1.72 16.84 22.09
N PRO A 83 1.55 15.95 23.08
CA PRO A 83 0.23 15.70 23.65
C PRO A 83 -0.38 16.99 24.22
N ARG A 84 -1.71 17.10 24.11
CA ARG A 84 -2.50 18.22 24.62
C ARG A 84 -3.34 17.78 25.81
N SER A 85 -3.60 18.69 26.75
CA SER A 85 -4.51 18.46 27.88
C SER A 85 -5.95 18.72 27.49
N ARG A 86 -6.91 18.22 28.30
CA ARG A 86 -8.33 18.57 28.13
C ARG A 86 -8.54 20.08 28.14
N GLU A 87 -7.91 20.80 29.07
CA GLU A 87 -8.05 22.26 29.20
C GLU A 87 -7.69 22.97 27.89
N TRP A 88 -6.62 22.53 27.24
CA TRP A 88 -6.20 23.08 25.95
C TRP A 88 -7.25 22.84 24.86
N ILE A 89 -7.81 21.61 24.79
CA ILE A 89 -8.83 21.24 23.80
C ILE A 89 -10.11 22.04 24.01
N GLU A 90 -10.54 22.20 25.26
CA GLU A 90 -11.76 22.91 25.61
C GLU A 90 -11.67 24.42 25.30
N ALA A 91 -10.46 24.99 25.35
CA ALA A 91 -10.17 26.37 24.99
C ALA A 91 -10.19 26.65 23.47
N LEU A 92 -10.22 25.60 22.62
CA LEU A 92 -10.27 25.77 21.16
C LEU A 92 -11.59 26.42 20.69
N PRO A 93 -11.55 27.21 19.59
CA PRO A 93 -12.77 27.63 18.89
C PRO A 93 -13.66 26.43 18.56
N ALA A 94 -14.98 26.61 18.58
CA ALA A 94 -15.94 25.49 18.47
C ALA A 94 -15.71 24.58 17.25
N ALA A 95 -15.36 25.16 16.09
CA ALA A 95 -15.05 24.39 14.88
C ALA A 95 -13.75 23.57 15.03
N SER A 96 -12.69 24.19 15.56
CA SER A 96 -11.40 23.56 15.85
C SER A 96 -11.52 22.46 16.89
N ARG A 97 -12.26 22.71 17.97
CA ARG A 97 -12.54 21.72 19.01
C ARG A 97 -13.26 20.51 18.43
N LYS A 98 -14.33 20.73 17.65
CA LYS A 98 -15.08 19.64 17.02
C LYS A 98 -14.18 18.77 16.13
N ALA A 99 -13.32 19.39 15.33
CA ALA A 99 -12.43 18.65 14.45
C ALA A 99 -11.31 17.93 15.22
N TYR A 100 -10.70 18.58 16.21
CA TYR A 100 -9.71 17.95 17.08
C TYR A 100 -10.31 16.72 17.78
N CYS A 101 -11.49 16.86 18.40
CA CYS A 101 -12.20 15.75 19.02
C CYS A 101 -12.61 14.63 18.07
N HIS A 102 -12.73 14.91 16.77
CA HIS A 102 -13.08 13.90 15.79
C HIS A 102 -11.90 13.01 15.39
N PHE A 103 -10.68 13.54 15.44
CA PHE A 103 -9.45 12.82 15.04
C PHE A 103 -8.53 12.51 16.22
N MET A 104 -8.95 12.82 17.45
CA MET A 104 -8.12 12.56 18.62
C MET A 104 -8.15 11.09 19.04
N TYR A 105 -7.07 10.70 19.68
CA TYR A 105 -6.94 9.50 20.50
C TYR A 105 -6.21 9.88 21.79
N LYS A 106 -6.39 9.06 22.83
CA LYS A 106 -5.81 9.33 24.15
C LYS A 106 -4.50 8.58 24.34
N THR A 107 -3.47 9.26 24.83
CA THR A 107 -2.13 8.69 25.06
C THR A 107 -1.74 8.62 26.55
N GLY A 108 -2.52 9.24 27.43
CA GLY A 108 -2.30 9.27 28.88
C GLY A 108 -3.54 9.79 29.62
N GLU A 109 -3.52 9.89 30.94
CA GLU A 109 -4.72 10.21 31.75
C GLU A 109 -5.38 11.55 31.35
N ASP A 110 -4.57 12.60 31.15
CA ASP A 110 -4.96 13.90 30.59
C ASP A 110 -4.05 14.28 29.41
N GLU A 111 -3.73 13.29 28.56
CA GLU A 111 -2.91 13.46 27.38
C GLU A 111 -3.65 12.94 26.15
N TYR A 112 -3.85 13.83 25.18
CA TYR A 112 -4.57 13.55 23.94
C TYR A 112 -3.69 13.96 22.76
N GLN A 113 -3.73 13.16 21.71
CA GLN A 113 -3.10 13.47 20.43
C GLN A 113 -4.15 13.41 19.33
N SER A 114 -4.01 14.25 18.33
CA SER A 114 -4.75 14.18 17.06
C SER A 114 -3.73 14.07 15.92
N LEU A 115 -4.15 14.30 14.67
CA LEU A 115 -3.24 14.57 13.55
C LEU A 115 -2.11 15.52 13.98
N ALA A 116 -0.87 15.22 13.60
CA ALA A 116 0.33 15.91 14.08
C ALA A 116 0.23 17.44 13.94
N GLU A 117 -0.35 17.91 12.84
CA GLU A 117 -0.53 19.33 12.54
C GLU A 117 -1.50 19.99 13.52
N PHE A 118 -2.55 19.29 13.94
CA PHE A 118 -3.49 19.78 14.96
C PHE A 118 -2.89 19.77 16.36
N ASN A 119 -1.88 18.94 16.61
CA ASN A 119 -1.10 19.01 17.83
C ASN A 119 -0.19 20.23 17.83
N ASP A 120 0.20 20.79 16.69
CA ASP A 120 1.03 22.00 16.62
C ASP A 120 0.22 23.29 16.67
N ALA A 121 -0.86 23.40 15.88
CA ALA A 121 -1.77 24.56 15.88
C ALA A 121 -3.22 24.19 15.51
N PRO A 122 -4.22 25.06 15.76
CA PRO A 122 -5.62 24.72 15.53
C PRO A 122 -6.02 24.65 14.03
N ILE A 123 -7.12 23.94 13.73
CA ILE A 123 -7.54 23.63 12.35
C ILE A 123 -7.77 24.85 11.44
N ASP A 124 -8.11 26.01 11.99
CA ASP A 124 -8.31 27.24 11.23
C ASP A 124 -7.01 27.75 10.59
N GLN A 125 -5.85 27.32 11.11
CA GLN A 125 -4.53 27.53 10.53
C GLN A 125 -4.11 26.40 9.57
N PHE A 126 -4.89 25.32 9.53
CA PHE A 126 -4.59 24.06 8.83
C PHE A 126 -5.81 23.55 8.03
N GLN A 127 -6.53 24.45 7.38
CA GLN A 127 -7.81 24.15 6.72
C GLN A 127 -7.73 23.07 5.61
N PHE A 128 -6.53 22.66 5.18
CA PHE A 128 -6.30 21.77 4.03
C PHE A 128 -5.27 20.65 4.27
N VAL A 129 -5.08 20.17 5.49
CA VAL A 129 -4.02 19.20 5.80
C VAL A 129 -4.36 17.77 5.36
N ARG A 130 -3.40 17.09 4.72
CA ARG A 130 -3.33 15.63 4.62
C ARG A 130 -2.23 15.17 5.56
N THR A 131 -2.50 14.15 6.36
CA THR A 131 -1.52 13.59 7.29
C THR A 131 -0.38 12.88 6.55
N LEU A 132 0.82 13.03 7.10
CA LEU A 132 2.03 12.34 6.68
C LEU A 132 2.02 10.85 7.02
N ASP A 133 1.31 10.45 8.09
CA ASP A 133 1.09 9.03 8.37
C ASP A 133 -0.27 8.61 7.84
N VAL A 134 -0.29 7.74 6.82
CA VAL A 134 -1.57 7.25 6.32
C VAL A 134 -2.28 6.34 7.31
N SER A 135 -1.59 5.81 8.34
CA SER A 135 -2.19 5.01 9.41
C SER A 135 -3.34 5.73 10.12
N ASN A 136 -3.28 7.06 10.19
CA ASN A 136 -4.33 7.93 10.72
C ASN A 136 -5.64 7.90 9.91
N TYR A 137 -5.65 7.29 8.73
CA TYR A 137 -6.86 7.05 7.94
C TYR A 137 -7.50 5.68 8.22
N MET A 138 -7.01 4.91 9.22
CA MET A 138 -7.65 3.66 9.63
C MET A 138 -9.02 3.90 10.27
N ASN A 139 -10.05 3.32 9.67
CA ASN A 139 -11.43 3.56 10.07
C ASN A 139 -11.97 2.49 11.01
N HIS A 140 -13.07 2.84 11.66
CA HIS A 140 -13.84 1.94 12.49
C HIS A 140 -14.60 0.86 11.69
N SER A 141 -14.59 -0.38 12.18
CA SER A 141 -15.60 -1.40 11.86
C SER A 141 -15.98 -2.23 13.08
N CYS A 142 -17.27 -2.55 13.24
CA CYS A 142 -17.75 -3.48 14.27
C CYS A 142 -17.41 -4.96 13.96
N SER A 143 -16.88 -5.23 12.76
CA SER A 143 -16.28 -6.52 12.40
C SER A 143 -14.98 -6.23 11.66
N PRO A 144 -13.93 -5.82 12.39
CA PRO A 144 -12.74 -5.26 11.79
C PRO A 144 -11.91 -6.29 11.02
N THR A 145 -11.06 -5.79 10.13
CA THR A 145 -10.06 -6.60 9.41
C THR A 145 -8.79 -6.82 10.23
N CYS A 146 -8.54 -6.01 11.25
CA CYS A 146 -7.29 -5.99 11.99
C CYS A 146 -7.47 -5.97 13.50
N TRP A 147 -6.48 -6.48 14.23
CA TRP A 147 -6.40 -6.50 15.69
C TRP A 147 -5.07 -5.96 16.18
N PHE A 148 -5.07 -5.29 17.33
CA PHE A 148 -3.84 -4.94 18.04
C PHE A 148 -3.18 -6.18 18.64
N VAL A 149 -1.85 -6.19 18.62
CA VAL A 149 -1.00 -7.26 19.17
C VAL A 149 0.23 -6.63 19.82
N GLN A 150 0.92 -7.41 20.66
CA GLN A 150 2.15 -6.98 21.30
C GLN A 150 3.32 -7.07 20.31
N GLY A 151 4.04 -5.97 20.14
CA GLY A 151 5.24 -5.88 19.30
C GLY A 151 6.56 -5.93 20.08
N GLY A 152 6.50 -6.23 21.38
CA GLY A 152 7.68 -6.29 22.25
C GLY A 152 8.28 -4.92 22.52
N SER A 153 9.57 -4.85 22.82
CA SER A 153 10.23 -3.57 23.15
C SER A 153 10.53 -2.70 21.94
N GLU A 154 10.40 -3.24 20.73
CA GLU A 154 10.76 -2.53 19.50
C GLU A 154 9.62 -1.65 18.97
N TYR A 155 8.37 -2.05 19.18
CA TYR A 155 7.19 -1.39 18.63
C TYR A 155 6.26 -0.90 19.74
N SER A 156 5.83 0.38 19.66
CA SER A 156 4.84 0.98 20.57
C SER A 156 3.42 0.62 20.19
N GLY A 157 3.20 0.27 18.92
CA GLY A 157 1.91 -0.15 18.39
C GLY A 157 2.11 -1.13 17.24
N LEU A 158 1.31 -2.18 17.23
CA LEU A 158 1.37 -3.22 16.22
C LEU A 158 -0.03 -3.75 15.95
N MET A 159 -0.35 -3.95 14.67
CA MET A 159 -1.60 -4.58 14.26
C MET A 159 -1.36 -5.66 13.21
N VAL A 160 -2.13 -6.73 13.30
CA VAL A 160 -2.14 -7.84 12.34
C VAL A 160 -3.50 -7.99 11.69
N ALA A 161 -3.52 -8.64 10.52
CA ALA A 161 -4.73 -9.06 9.86
C ALA A 161 -5.47 -10.10 10.71
N ALA A 162 -6.68 -9.78 11.18
CA ALA A 162 -7.53 -10.66 11.99
C ALA A 162 -8.15 -11.81 11.16
N LYS A 163 -8.18 -11.64 9.84
CA LYS A 163 -8.68 -12.57 8.83
C LYS A 163 -7.86 -12.41 7.55
N ASP A 164 -8.05 -13.30 6.58
CA ASP A 164 -7.55 -13.04 5.22
C ASP A 164 -8.26 -11.80 4.67
N ILE A 165 -7.48 -10.82 4.22
CA ILE A 165 -7.97 -9.55 3.67
C ILE A 165 -7.83 -9.65 2.16
N SER A 166 -8.94 -9.50 1.45
CA SER A 166 -8.98 -9.56 0.00
C SER A 166 -8.60 -8.21 -0.62
N PRO A 167 -8.10 -8.19 -1.87
CA PRO A 167 -8.00 -6.96 -2.65
C PRO A 167 -9.30 -6.15 -2.64
N GLY A 168 -9.20 -4.87 -2.32
CA GLY A 168 -10.31 -3.93 -2.20
C GLY A 168 -10.95 -3.84 -0.81
N GLU A 169 -10.61 -4.71 0.14
CA GLU A 169 -11.11 -4.58 1.52
C GLU A 169 -10.43 -3.42 2.27
N GLU A 170 -11.21 -2.73 3.10
CA GLU A 170 -10.74 -1.62 3.92
C GLU A 170 -10.06 -2.13 5.21
N ILE A 171 -8.89 -1.59 5.52
CA ILE A 171 -8.19 -1.80 6.78
C ILE A 171 -8.92 -1.03 7.88
N THR A 172 -9.49 -1.81 8.80
CA THR A 172 -10.33 -1.30 9.89
C THR A 172 -10.00 -2.00 11.20
N TYR A 173 -10.24 -1.28 12.30
CA TYR A 173 -10.23 -1.84 13.65
C TYR A 173 -11.46 -1.38 14.43
N ASP A 174 -11.71 -2.01 15.56
CA ASP A 174 -12.82 -1.62 16.41
C ASP A 174 -12.34 -0.59 17.43
N TYR A 175 -12.78 0.65 17.33
CA TYR A 175 -12.31 1.74 18.21
C TYR A 175 -12.54 1.46 19.70
N CYS A 176 -13.42 0.52 20.09
CA CYS A 176 -13.50 0.13 21.50
C CYS A 176 -12.20 -0.51 22.04
N THR A 177 -11.27 -0.92 21.16
CA THR A 177 -9.99 -1.49 21.57
C THR A 177 -8.92 -0.45 21.92
N SER A 178 -9.14 0.83 21.60
CA SER A 178 -8.19 1.93 21.85
C SER A 178 -8.82 3.14 22.55
N GLU A 179 -10.11 3.41 22.34
CA GLU A 179 -10.73 4.67 22.76
C GLU A 179 -11.46 4.58 24.10
N ASP A 180 -11.13 5.51 25.00
CA ASP A 180 -11.81 5.75 26.28
C ASP A 180 -12.04 7.24 26.59
N ALA A 181 -11.77 8.13 25.62
CA ALA A 181 -11.92 9.57 25.79
C ALA A 181 -13.41 9.98 25.73
N ASP A 182 -13.95 10.45 26.84
CA ASP A 182 -15.30 11.06 26.92
C ASP A 182 -15.47 12.33 26.06
N LEU A 183 -14.35 12.96 25.66
CA LEU A 183 -14.33 14.05 24.68
C LEU A 183 -14.59 13.57 23.24
N SER A 184 -14.42 12.27 22.96
CA SER A 184 -14.73 11.71 21.66
C SER A 184 -16.25 11.69 21.47
N PRO A 185 -16.77 12.28 20.38
CA PRO A 185 -18.21 12.31 20.15
C PRO A 185 -18.73 10.90 19.90
N GLU A 186 -19.97 10.62 20.29
CA GLU A 186 -20.71 9.47 19.78
C GLU A 186 -21.11 9.70 18.32
N TRP A 187 -21.18 8.64 17.52
CA TRP A 187 -21.59 8.76 16.11
C TRP A 187 -22.38 7.56 15.61
N GLU A 188 -23.18 7.81 14.58
CA GLU A 188 -23.88 6.77 13.83
C GLU A 188 -22.90 5.94 13.00
N CYS A 189 -22.89 4.63 13.22
CA CYS A 189 -22.02 3.68 12.57
C CYS A 189 -22.63 3.17 11.27
N HIS A 190 -21.90 3.35 10.17
CA HIS A 190 -22.27 2.86 8.84
C HIS A 190 -21.31 1.80 8.30
N CYS A 191 -20.57 1.08 9.16
CA CYS A 191 -19.53 0.12 8.72
C CYS A 191 -20.02 -1.10 7.93
N GLY A 192 -21.34 -1.30 7.77
CA GLY A 192 -21.90 -2.40 6.96
C GLY A 192 -21.78 -3.80 7.56
N ALA A 193 -21.08 -3.98 8.69
CA ALA A 193 -20.96 -5.28 9.36
C ALA A 193 -22.34 -5.83 9.78
N ALA A 194 -22.53 -7.15 9.65
CA ALA A 194 -23.78 -7.82 10.06
C ALA A 194 -24.14 -7.57 11.54
N GLY A 195 -23.13 -7.49 12.41
CA GLY A 195 -23.25 -7.14 13.83
C GLY A 195 -23.00 -5.66 14.13
N CYS A 196 -23.24 -4.74 13.19
CA CYS A 196 -23.01 -3.32 13.38
C CYS A 196 -23.81 -2.76 14.57
N ARG A 197 -23.12 -2.11 15.51
CA ARG A 197 -23.71 -1.51 16.73
C ARG A 197 -24.62 -0.31 16.47
N LYS A 198 -24.60 0.24 15.26
CA LYS A 198 -25.34 1.44 14.82
C LYS A 198 -24.94 2.75 15.50
N VAL A 199 -24.49 2.73 16.75
CA VAL A 199 -23.91 3.86 17.45
C VAL A 199 -22.61 3.40 18.10
N ILE A 200 -21.54 4.17 17.95
CA ILE A 200 -20.26 3.95 18.63
C ILE A 200 -20.11 4.98 19.73
N THR A 201 -19.63 4.52 20.90
CA THR A 201 -19.46 5.35 22.09
C THR A 201 -18.06 5.17 22.69
N PRO A 202 -17.53 6.17 23.42
CA PRO A 202 -16.23 6.05 24.10
C PRO A 202 -16.24 5.08 25.30
N VAL A 203 -17.39 4.48 25.61
CA VAL A 203 -17.55 3.49 26.69
C VAL A 203 -17.87 2.09 26.18
N ASP A 204 -17.81 1.86 24.87
CA ASP A 204 -18.11 0.55 24.28
C ASP A 204 -17.20 -0.56 24.82
N TRP A 205 -15.98 -0.23 25.27
CA TRP A 205 -15.06 -1.17 25.92
C TRP A 205 -15.64 -1.82 27.19
N MET A 206 -16.68 -1.22 27.81
CA MET A 206 -17.37 -1.77 28.99
C MET A 206 -18.31 -2.94 28.65
N ARG A 207 -18.61 -3.17 27.36
CA ARG A 207 -19.58 -4.17 26.92
C ARG A 207 -19.02 -5.59 27.02
N PRO A 208 -19.62 -6.50 27.82
CA PRO A 208 -19.06 -7.83 28.05
C PRO A 208 -18.81 -8.65 26.78
N GLU A 209 -19.69 -8.53 25.77
CA GLU A 209 -19.55 -9.23 24.50
C GLU A 209 -18.35 -8.73 23.68
N LEU A 210 -17.98 -7.45 23.80
CA LEU A 210 -16.80 -6.89 23.14
C LEU A 210 -15.53 -7.24 23.90
N GLN A 211 -15.57 -7.20 25.24
CA GLN A 211 -14.47 -7.68 26.08
C GLN A 211 -14.13 -9.14 25.78
N GLN A 212 -15.14 -10.00 25.62
CA GLN A 212 -14.94 -11.39 25.24
C GLN A 212 -14.38 -11.52 23.81
N ARG A 213 -14.92 -10.75 22.86
CA ARG A 213 -14.53 -10.83 21.45
C ARG A 213 -13.10 -10.38 21.20
N TYR A 214 -12.65 -9.32 21.86
CA TYR A 214 -11.34 -8.71 21.65
C TYR A 214 -10.37 -8.97 22.81
N LYS A 215 -10.63 -9.99 23.62
CA LYS A 215 -9.73 -10.40 24.70
C LYS A 215 -8.32 -10.64 24.13
N GLY A 216 -7.31 -9.96 24.69
CA GLY A 216 -5.94 -10.00 24.18
C GLY A 216 -5.64 -9.05 23.00
N HIS A 217 -6.58 -8.18 22.64
CA HIS A 217 -6.44 -7.21 21.54
C HIS A 217 -6.87 -5.78 21.92
N PHE A 218 -7.01 -5.50 23.22
CA PHE A 218 -7.20 -4.16 23.76
C PHE A 218 -5.83 -3.53 24.03
N LEU A 219 -5.65 -2.25 23.70
CA LEU A 219 -4.48 -1.49 24.14
C LEU A 219 -4.40 -1.47 25.68
N ASP A 220 -3.17 -1.38 26.20
CA ASP A 220 -2.87 -1.63 27.61
C ASP A 220 -3.72 -0.78 28.58
N HIS A 221 -4.00 0.48 28.24
CA HIS A 221 -4.83 1.35 29.08
C HIS A 221 -6.31 0.90 29.12
N ILE A 222 -6.85 0.39 28.02
CA ILE A 222 -8.20 -0.17 27.98
C ILE A 222 -8.25 -1.50 28.74
N ALA A 223 -7.24 -2.36 28.54
CA ALA A 223 -7.12 -3.62 29.27
C ALA A 223 -7.04 -3.40 30.80
N ALA A 224 -6.30 -2.38 31.24
CA ALA A 224 -6.24 -1.96 32.64
C ALA A 224 -7.60 -1.53 33.19
N LYS A 225 -8.38 -0.75 32.42
CA LYS A 225 -9.73 -0.34 32.80
C LYS A 225 -10.70 -1.51 32.89
N ILE A 226 -10.65 -2.44 31.94
CA ILE A 226 -11.46 -3.68 31.96
C ILE A 226 -11.12 -4.50 33.21
N GLY A 227 -9.83 -4.73 33.48
CA GLY A 227 -9.37 -5.45 34.67
C GLY A 227 -9.86 -4.80 35.96
N ALA A 228 -9.71 -3.48 36.09
CA ALA A 228 -10.19 -2.73 37.25
C ALA A 228 -11.71 -2.82 37.43
N ALA A 229 -12.49 -2.71 36.35
CA ALA A 229 -13.95 -2.81 36.38
C ALA A 229 -14.44 -4.22 36.76
N ASN A 230 -13.70 -5.26 36.36
CA ASN A 230 -14.06 -6.66 36.59
C ASN A 230 -13.43 -7.25 37.87
N GLY A 231 -12.49 -6.55 38.51
CA GLY A 231 -11.74 -7.06 39.67
C GLY A 231 -10.70 -8.12 39.30
N GLU A 232 -10.16 -8.05 38.08
CA GLU A 232 -9.22 -9.01 37.49
C GLU A 232 -7.92 -8.31 37.04
N PRO A 233 -6.78 -9.01 36.92
CA PRO A 233 -5.60 -8.44 36.29
C PRO A 233 -5.87 -8.11 34.81
N PRO A 234 -5.26 -7.05 34.25
CA PRO A 234 -5.38 -6.74 32.83
C PRO A 234 -4.90 -7.90 31.97
N THR A 235 -5.65 -8.22 30.93
CA THR A 235 -5.20 -9.20 29.92
C THR A 235 -4.23 -8.50 28.97
N PRO A 236 -2.97 -8.95 28.85
CA PRO A 236 -2.00 -8.34 27.94
C PRO A 236 -2.40 -8.60 26.48
N LEU A 237 -1.89 -7.76 25.58
CA LEU A 237 -1.97 -8.01 24.14
C LEU A 237 -1.33 -9.36 23.76
N GLU A 238 -1.93 -10.08 22.82
CA GLU A 238 -1.37 -11.32 22.29
C GLU A 238 -0.04 -11.05 21.57
N GLU A 239 0.95 -11.92 21.79
CA GLU A 239 2.25 -11.81 21.14
C GLU A 239 2.16 -12.18 19.66
N CYS A 240 2.83 -11.39 18.81
CA CYS A 240 2.98 -11.67 17.39
C CYS A 240 4.45 -11.77 17.02
N ASP A 241 4.81 -12.82 16.27
CA ASP A 241 6.12 -12.88 15.62
C ASP A 241 6.14 -11.97 14.38
N VAL A 242 6.57 -10.73 14.58
CA VAL A 242 6.72 -9.73 13.51
C VAL A 242 7.70 -10.16 12.42
N SER A 243 8.65 -11.05 12.74
CA SER A 243 9.65 -11.52 11.77
C SER A 243 9.06 -12.45 10.70
N ALA A 244 7.88 -13.01 10.96
CA ALA A 244 7.14 -13.80 9.99
C ALA A 244 6.62 -12.95 8.81
N SER A 245 6.35 -11.66 9.03
CA SER A 245 5.88 -10.76 7.99
C SER A 245 7.02 -10.34 7.07
N TRP A 246 6.85 -10.52 5.76
CA TRP A 246 7.94 -10.34 4.80
C TRP A 246 8.43 -8.89 4.74
N TRP A 247 7.50 -7.93 4.75
CA TRP A 247 7.85 -6.51 4.62
C TRP A 247 8.53 -5.96 5.87
N MET A 248 8.22 -6.52 7.05
CA MET A 248 8.90 -6.19 8.30
C MET A 248 10.38 -6.59 8.24
N ARG A 249 10.70 -7.75 7.65
CA ARG A 249 12.09 -8.14 7.38
C ARG A 249 12.80 -7.22 6.39
N MET A 250 12.05 -6.58 5.49
CA MET A 250 12.61 -5.66 4.50
C MET A 250 12.80 -4.24 5.03
N ARG A 251 12.05 -3.80 6.05
CA ARG A 251 12.11 -2.43 6.57
C ARG A 251 13.46 -2.08 7.19
N ASP A 252 14.12 -3.05 7.84
CA ASP A 252 15.48 -2.89 8.39
C ASP A 252 16.57 -3.53 7.52
N GLY A 253 16.18 -4.24 6.45
CA GLY A 253 17.09 -4.98 5.57
C GLY A 253 17.40 -4.24 4.27
N LYS A 254 18.68 -4.21 3.84
CA LYS A 254 18.98 -3.93 2.43
C LYS A 254 18.50 -5.12 1.61
N LEU A 255 17.53 -4.90 0.72
CA LEU A 255 17.17 -5.91 -0.28
C LEU A 255 18.43 -6.36 -1.03
N PRO A 256 18.54 -7.66 -1.40
CA PRO A 256 19.66 -8.15 -2.19
C PRO A 256 19.79 -7.34 -3.47
N ARG A 257 20.95 -6.70 -3.65
CA ARG A 257 21.25 -5.88 -4.83
C ARG A 257 22.72 -6.02 -5.20
N PRO A 258 23.04 -6.13 -6.50
CA PRO A 258 24.42 -6.11 -6.91
C PRO A 258 25.04 -4.73 -6.71
N ALA A 259 26.36 -4.70 -6.45
CA ALA A 259 27.10 -3.46 -6.28
C ALA A 259 27.06 -2.53 -7.51
N SER A 260 26.73 -3.08 -8.68
CA SER A 260 26.54 -2.36 -9.93
C SER A 260 25.25 -1.51 -9.95
N ALA A 261 24.22 -1.87 -9.18
CA ALA A 261 22.93 -1.17 -9.10
C ALA A 261 22.94 0.03 -8.13
N LYS A 262 23.91 0.95 -8.29
CA LYS A 262 24.16 2.05 -7.34
C LYS A 262 23.02 3.08 -7.20
N HIS A 263 22.14 3.19 -8.20
CA HIS A 263 21.06 4.17 -8.24
C HIS A 263 19.67 3.55 -8.01
N ALA A 264 19.58 2.29 -7.59
CA ALA A 264 18.30 1.63 -7.33
C ALA A 264 17.55 2.27 -6.15
N ALA A 265 16.26 2.57 -6.30
CA ALA A 265 15.39 3.10 -5.24
C ALA A 265 15.49 2.26 -3.97
N SER A 266 15.75 2.82 -2.80
CA SER A 266 15.87 2.04 -1.55
C SER A 266 15.22 2.74 -0.36
N GLY A 267 14.94 1.98 0.70
CA GLY A 267 14.29 2.52 1.90
C GLY A 267 13.00 3.26 1.57
N PRO A 268 12.83 4.52 2.05
CA PRO A 268 11.60 5.29 1.81
C PRO A 268 11.24 5.51 0.34
N GLU A 269 12.23 5.60 -0.55
CA GLU A 269 11.96 5.77 -1.99
C GLU A 269 11.32 4.51 -2.58
N LEU A 270 11.83 3.34 -2.22
CA LEU A 270 11.27 2.06 -2.65
C LEU A 270 9.87 1.82 -2.07
N GLU A 271 9.65 2.20 -0.82
CA GLU A 271 8.34 2.11 -0.17
C GLU A 271 7.31 3.00 -0.88
N LEU A 272 7.70 4.23 -1.25
CA LEU A 272 6.87 5.11 -2.06
C LEU A 272 6.52 4.47 -3.42
N LEU A 273 7.51 3.88 -4.13
CA LEU A 273 7.25 3.21 -5.40
C LEU A 273 6.31 2.01 -5.25
N ASN A 274 6.48 1.19 -4.21
CA ASN A 274 5.56 0.07 -3.94
C ASN A 274 4.12 0.54 -3.71
N ARG A 275 3.93 1.66 -3.01
CA ARG A 275 2.60 2.26 -2.84
C ARG A 275 2.04 2.83 -4.12
N GLN A 276 2.87 3.55 -4.91
CA GLN A 276 2.46 4.05 -6.22
C GLN A 276 2.08 2.92 -7.17
N ALA A 277 2.81 1.80 -7.14
CA ALA A 277 2.44 0.58 -7.85
C ALA A 277 1.05 0.10 -7.40
N ALA A 278 0.83 -0.11 -6.09
CA ALA A 278 -0.48 -0.53 -5.57
C ALA A 278 -1.63 0.42 -5.99
N VAL A 279 -1.39 1.74 -5.99
CA VAL A 279 -2.36 2.76 -6.43
C VAL A 279 -2.72 2.59 -7.90
N LEU A 280 -1.74 2.42 -8.79
CA LEU A 280 -1.99 2.26 -10.22
C LEU A 280 -2.81 1.02 -10.52
N ILE A 281 -2.47 -0.08 -9.84
CA ILE A 281 -3.21 -1.32 -10.04
C ILE A 281 -4.68 -1.11 -9.56
N ALA A 282 -4.91 -0.32 -8.50
CA ALA A 282 -6.25 0.05 -8.03
C ALA A 282 -7.04 0.94 -8.96
N GLU A 283 -6.40 2.02 -9.42
CA GLU A 283 -7.03 3.02 -10.29
C GLU A 283 -7.54 2.40 -11.58
N HIS A 284 -6.69 1.60 -12.22
CA HIS A 284 -7.02 0.90 -13.45
C HIS A 284 -7.82 -0.39 -13.18
N GLY A 285 -7.93 -0.78 -11.92
CA GLY A 285 -8.53 -2.04 -11.48
C GLY A 285 -7.92 -3.23 -12.23
N LEU A 286 -6.59 -3.31 -12.26
CA LEU A 286 -5.92 -4.40 -12.94
C LEU A 286 -6.15 -5.70 -12.18
N ARG A 287 -6.40 -6.77 -12.92
CA ARG A 287 -6.76 -8.08 -12.37
C ARG A 287 -6.05 -9.17 -13.13
N VAL A 288 -5.59 -10.17 -12.40
CA VAL A 288 -5.14 -11.43 -12.98
C VAL A 288 -6.38 -12.24 -13.43
N ARG A 289 -6.31 -12.78 -14.64
CA ARG A 289 -7.32 -13.61 -15.31
C ARG A 289 -6.65 -14.85 -15.90
N GLY A 290 -7.48 -15.76 -16.43
CA GLY A 290 -7.02 -17.01 -17.03
C GLY A 290 -6.60 -18.05 -16.00
N THR A 291 -6.10 -19.17 -16.51
CA THR A 291 -5.58 -20.29 -15.74
C THR A 291 -4.22 -20.73 -16.27
N GLU A 292 -3.47 -21.49 -15.49
CA GLU A 292 -2.17 -22.04 -15.93
C GLU A 292 -2.30 -23.02 -17.12
N HIS A 293 -3.52 -23.43 -17.47
CA HIS A 293 -3.80 -24.35 -18.57
C HIS A 293 -4.19 -23.64 -19.88
N ASP A 294 -4.39 -22.32 -19.85
CA ASP A 294 -4.71 -21.55 -21.05
C ASP A 294 -3.45 -21.38 -21.92
N ALA A 295 -3.62 -21.20 -23.24
CA ALA A 295 -2.50 -21.09 -24.19
C ALA A 295 -1.55 -19.91 -23.89
N VAL A 296 -2.04 -18.88 -23.20
CA VAL A 296 -1.28 -17.71 -22.75
C VAL A 296 -1.03 -17.71 -21.24
N GLY A 297 -1.50 -18.74 -20.52
CA GLY A 297 -1.46 -18.81 -19.07
C GLY A 297 -2.34 -17.77 -18.37
N ARG A 298 -1.90 -17.35 -17.19
CA ARG A 298 -2.52 -16.25 -16.43
C ARG A 298 -2.03 -14.91 -16.97
N TYR A 299 -2.94 -13.94 -17.10
CA TYR A 299 -2.66 -12.63 -17.70
C TYR A 299 -3.34 -11.49 -16.95
N VAL A 300 -2.86 -10.26 -17.16
CA VAL A 300 -3.44 -9.05 -16.55
C VAL A 300 -4.45 -8.39 -17.49
N THR A 301 -5.61 -8.00 -16.96
CA THR A 301 -6.60 -7.15 -17.65
C THR A 301 -6.88 -5.88 -16.86
N THR A 302 -7.34 -4.82 -17.52
CA THR A 302 -7.87 -3.62 -16.86
C THR A 302 -9.39 -3.67 -16.70
N SER A 303 -9.96 -3.05 -15.66
CA SER A 303 -11.42 -2.95 -15.49
C SER A 303 -12.02 -1.66 -16.07
N ALA A 304 -11.16 -0.69 -16.38
CA ALA A 304 -11.52 0.61 -16.94
C ALA A 304 -10.64 0.95 -18.16
N PRO A 305 -11.12 1.78 -19.10
CA PRO A 305 -10.29 2.23 -20.21
C PRO A 305 -9.10 3.06 -19.71
N ILE A 306 -7.92 2.87 -20.33
CA ILE A 306 -6.69 3.63 -20.01
C ILE A 306 -6.28 4.45 -21.23
N ALA A 307 -6.02 5.75 -21.04
CA ALA A 307 -5.73 6.66 -22.14
C ALA A 307 -4.26 6.52 -22.63
N PRO A 308 -3.98 6.85 -23.91
CA PRO A 308 -2.61 6.89 -24.41
C PRO A 308 -1.71 7.81 -23.56
N GLY A 309 -0.48 7.36 -23.27
CA GLY A 309 0.51 8.07 -22.48
C GLY A 309 0.35 7.97 -20.96
N GLU A 310 -0.70 7.29 -20.48
CA GLU A 310 -0.89 7.08 -19.04
C GLU A 310 -0.01 5.96 -18.50
N LEU A 311 0.44 6.13 -17.26
CA LEU A 311 1.13 5.08 -16.51
C LEU A 311 0.15 3.98 -16.15
N VAL A 312 0.35 2.78 -16.68
CA VAL A 312 -0.50 1.60 -16.45
C VAL A 312 -0.08 0.86 -15.20
N MET A 313 1.21 0.60 -15.06
CA MET A 313 1.76 -0.18 -13.95
C MET A 313 3.18 0.29 -13.64
N LEU A 314 3.56 0.21 -12.37
CA LEU A 314 4.92 0.43 -11.90
C LEU A 314 5.43 -0.88 -11.28
N LEU A 315 6.67 -1.23 -11.60
CA LEU A 315 7.37 -2.42 -11.15
C LEU A 315 8.60 -1.95 -10.36
N PRO A 316 8.47 -1.80 -9.03
CA PRO A 316 9.55 -1.31 -8.19
C PRO A 316 10.74 -2.29 -8.17
N PRO A 317 11.99 -1.79 -8.01
CA PRO A 317 13.21 -2.60 -8.06
C PRO A 317 13.44 -3.33 -6.74
N ASN A 318 12.51 -4.20 -6.39
CA ASN A 318 12.46 -4.89 -5.11
C ASN A 318 13.63 -5.87 -4.96
N TYR A 319 13.67 -6.92 -5.78
CA TYR A 319 14.80 -7.83 -5.85
C TYR A 319 15.60 -7.59 -7.12
N LEU A 320 16.85 -7.14 -6.97
CA LEU A 320 17.78 -7.00 -8.08
C LEU A 320 18.79 -8.13 -8.06
N LEU A 321 18.84 -8.88 -9.16
CA LEU A 321 19.69 -10.05 -9.32
C LEU A 321 20.69 -9.82 -10.44
N LEU A 322 21.89 -10.38 -10.30
CA LEU A 322 22.74 -10.59 -11.45
C LEU A 322 22.25 -11.81 -12.20
N GLU A 323 22.52 -11.85 -13.49
CA GLU A 323 22.15 -12.98 -14.36
C GLU A 323 22.52 -14.36 -13.76
N ARG A 324 23.71 -14.48 -13.15
CA ARG A 324 24.18 -15.70 -12.49
C ARG A 324 23.36 -16.14 -11.27
N ASP A 325 22.59 -15.23 -10.69
CA ASP A 325 21.78 -15.44 -9.49
C ASP A 325 20.29 -15.65 -9.83
N VAL A 326 19.90 -15.50 -11.11
CA VAL A 326 18.54 -15.75 -11.59
C VAL A 326 18.28 -17.25 -11.64
N LYS A 327 17.26 -17.71 -10.90
CA LYS A 327 16.85 -19.12 -10.86
C LYS A 327 15.81 -19.47 -11.92
N ASP A 328 14.95 -18.51 -12.25
CA ASP A 328 13.90 -18.64 -13.25
C ASP A 328 13.75 -17.29 -13.95
N PHE A 329 14.16 -17.24 -15.21
CA PHE A 329 14.10 -16.03 -16.03
C PHE A 329 12.66 -15.59 -16.30
N ASN A 330 11.67 -16.49 -16.23
CA ASN A 330 10.26 -16.14 -16.43
C ASN A 330 9.65 -15.33 -15.29
N GLN A 331 10.33 -15.26 -14.13
CA GLN A 331 9.90 -14.49 -12.95
C GLN A 331 10.69 -13.19 -12.80
N CYS A 332 11.43 -12.81 -13.83
CA CYS A 332 12.33 -11.67 -13.82
C CYS A 332 12.12 -10.83 -15.07
N LEU A 333 12.27 -9.51 -14.91
CA LEU A 333 12.37 -8.56 -16.00
C LEU A 333 13.83 -8.14 -16.14
N GLN A 334 14.42 -8.29 -17.33
CA GLN A 334 15.75 -7.75 -17.57
C GLN A 334 15.72 -6.22 -17.57
N LEU A 335 16.60 -5.63 -16.75
CA LEU A 335 16.82 -4.19 -16.72
C LEU A 335 17.98 -3.81 -17.64
N PRO A 336 18.03 -2.55 -18.14
CA PRO A 336 19.17 -2.03 -18.88
C PRO A 336 20.46 -2.23 -18.09
N ALA A 337 21.54 -2.58 -18.80
CA ALA A 337 22.83 -2.88 -18.20
C ALA A 337 23.27 -1.77 -17.21
N CYS A 338 23.35 -2.11 -15.93
CA CYS A 338 23.87 -1.23 -14.90
C CYS A 338 25.41 -1.36 -14.91
N GLY A 339 26.12 -0.74 -15.84
CA GLY A 339 27.58 -0.86 -15.86
C GLY A 339 28.28 -0.42 -17.15
N ASP A 340 29.61 -0.49 -17.14
CA ASP A 340 30.53 -0.08 -18.21
C ASP A 340 30.68 -1.12 -19.34
N GLY A 341 29.81 -2.13 -19.39
CA GLY A 341 29.81 -3.16 -20.43
C GLY A 341 30.73 -4.35 -20.19
N THR A 342 31.15 -4.61 -18.95
CA THR A 342 31.87 -5.84 -18.56
C THR A 342 30.89 -6.98 -18.19
N ASP A 343 31.30 -8.24 -18.40
CA ASP A 343 30.52 -9.51 -18.26
C ASP A 343 29.88 -9.78 -16.88
N GLU A 344 30.03 -8.88 -15.91
CA GLU A 344 29.26 -8.88 -14.66
C GLU A 344 27.89 -8.16 -14.81
N GLY A 345 27.44 -7.89 -16.04
CA GLY A 345 26.73 -6.66 -16.43
C GLY A 345 25.22 -6.69 -16.71
N ARG A 346 24.51 -7.83 -16.57
CA ARG A 346 23.03 -7.85 -16.70
C ARG A 346 22.35 -7.92 -15.34
N VAL A 347 21.42 -6.99 -15.12
CA VAL A 347 20.62 -6.88 -13.90
C VAL A 347 19.18 -7.24 -14.22
N PHE A 348 18.57 -8.01 -13.33
CA PHE A 348 17.19 -8.45 -13.44
C PHE A 348 16.40 -7.97 -12.23
N SER A 349 15.16 -7.53 -12.44
CA SER A 349 14.20 -7.20 -11.38
C SER A 349 13.21 -8.33 -11.21
N SER A 350 12.92 -8.72 -9.97
CA SER A 350 11.87 -9.69 -9.65
C SER A 350 10.90 -9.10 -8.61
N SER A 351 9.65 -9.52 -8.71
CA SER A 351 8.55 -9.09 -7.83
C SER A 351 8.75 -9.55 -6.38
N LEU A 352 8.03 -8.95 -5.45
CA LEU A 352 8.16 -9.25 -4.02
C LEU A 352 7.61 -10.62 -3.67
N THR A 353 6.49 -10.97 -4.29
CA THR A 353 5.80 -12.23 -4.07
C THR A 353 5.40 -12.86 -5.41
N PRO A 354 5.25 -14.20 -5.46
CA PRO A 354 4.72 -14.90 -6.65
C PRO A 354 3.26 -14.54 -7.00
N ARG A 355 2.60 -13.72 -6.17
CA ARG A 355 1.21 -13.30 -6.37
C ARG A 355 1.10 -11.88 -6.91
N ASP A 356 2.22 -11.18 -7.07
CA ASP A 356 2.21 -9.81 -7.56
C ASP A 356 1.73 -9.79 -9.03
N VAL A 357 0.92 -8.79 -9.40
CA VAL A 357 0.22 -8.69 -10.69
C VAL A 357 1.20 -8.59 -11.85
N ASP A 358 2.37 -7.99 -11.64
CA ASP A 358 3.45 -7.84 -12.61
C ASP A 358 4.07 -9.17 -13.07
N ASN A 359 3.94 -10.25 -12.28
CA ASN A 359 4.34 -11.61 -12.72
C ASN A 359 3.48 -12.18 -13.87
N PHE A 360 2.35 -11.54 -14.19
CA PHE A 360 1.38 -12.02 -15.18
C PHE A 360 1.26 -11.10 -16.40
N LEU A 361 2.21 -10.19 -16.59
CA LEU A 361 2.28 -9.40 -17.81
C LEU A 361 2.57 -10.32 -18.99
N CYS A 362 1.92 -10.08 -20.12
CA CYS A 362 2.05 -10.92 -21.31
C CYS A 362 2.76 -10.20 -22.45
N HIS A 363 3.27 -11.01 -23.37
CA HIS A 363 3.85 -10.55 -24.61
C HIS A 363 2.79 -10.23 -25.68
N SER A 364 3.02 -9.20 -26.48
CA SER A 364 2.39 -9.03 -27.79
C SER A 364 3.38 -8.45 -28.81
N CYS A 365 3.31 -8.92 -30.06
CA CYS A 365 4.06 -8.33 -31.17
C CYS A 365 3.44 -7.01 -31.68
N ASP A 366 2.21 -6.70 -31.26
CA ASP A 366 1.55 -5.39 -31.43
C ASP A 366 1.08 -4.92 -30.05
N PRO A 367 2.00 -4.42 -29.22
CA PRO A 367 1.73 -4.20 -27.82
C PRO A 367 0.87 -2.96 -27.55
N ASN A 368 0.15 -2.97 -26.43
CA ASN A 368 -0.57 -1.78 -25.95
C ASN A 368 0.18 -0.97 -24.89
N CYS A 369 1.30 -1.49 -24.39
CA CYS A 369 2.21 -0.79 -23.50
C CYS A 369 3.65 -0.78 -24.02
N GLU A 370 4.38 0.28 -23.69
CA GLU A 370 5.85 0.32 -23.76
C GLU A 370 6.44 0.25 -22.35
N VAL A 371 7.65 -0.32 -22.24
CA VAL A 371 8.40 -0.36 -20.98
C VAL A 371 9.29 0.87 -20.89
N VAL A 372 9.16 1.60 -19.78
CA VAL A 372 10.02 2.74 -19.42
C VAL A 372 10.79 2.40 -18.15
N ILE A 373 12.11 2.60 -18.16
CA ILE A 373 12.97 2.38 -16.99
C ILE A 373 13.40 3.72 -16.42
N GLY A 374 13.14 3.93 -15.13
CA GLY A 374 13.50 5.15 -14.41
C GLY A 374 14.96 5.17 -13.99
N LYS A 375 15.41 6.34 -13.52
CA LYS A 375 16.75 6.51 -12.95
C LYS A 375 16.94 5.72 -11.67
N ASP A 376 15.83 5.44 -11.01
CA ASP A 376 15.69 4.67 -9.78
C ASP A 376 15.65 3.15 -10.02
N LEU A 377 15.81 2.71 -11.29
CA LEU A 377 15.70 1.33 -11.77
C LEU A 377 14.31 0.70 -11.61
N ALA A 378 13.27 1.47 -11.26
CA ALA A 378 11.91 1.00 -11.40
C ALA A 378 11.54 0.90 -12.89
N ALA A 379 10.88 -0.19 -13.26
CA ALA A 379 10.29 -0.35 -14.58
C ALA A 379 8.83 0.10 -14.54
N ALA A 380 8.30 0.55 -15.67
CA ALA A 380 6.91 0.94 -15.77
C ALA A 380 6.33 0.60 -17.14
N LEU A 381 5.04 0.31 -17.16
CA LEU A 381 4.26 0.22 -18.40
C LEU A 381 3.54 1.53 -18.65
N VAL A 382 3.77 2.11 -19.82
CA VAL A 382 3.05 3.30 -20.31
C VAL A 382 2.21 2.91 -21.51
N ALA A 383 0.93 3.30 -21.51
CA ALA A 383 0.02 2.97 -22.59
C ALA A 383 0.45 3.66 -23.90
N THR A 384 0.67 2.90 -24.98
CA THR A 384 1.06 3.45 -26.30
C THR A 384 -0.15 3.85 -27.14
N ARG A 385 -1.32 3.32 -26.77
CA ARG A 385 -2.62 3.60 -27.39
C ARG A 385 -3.72 3.51 -26.33
N GLN A 386 -4.95 3.78 -26.75
CA GLN A 386 -6.11 3.54 -25.90
C GLN A 386 -6.20 2.04 -25.59
N ILE A 387 -6.33 1.71 -24.30
CA ILE A 387 -6.60 0.36 -23.81
C ILE A 387 -8.08 0.32 -23.41
N ALA A 388 -8.82 -0.67 -23.90
CA ALA A 388 -10.22 -0.86 -23.53
C ALA A 388 -10.36 -1.56 -22.18
N ALA A 389 -11.52 -1.40 -21.54
CA ALA A 389 -11.88 -2.25 -20.40
C ALA A 389 -11.87 -3.73 -20.81
N ASP A 390 -11.43 -4.59 -19.88
CA ASP A 390 -11.21 -6.03 -20.03
C ASP A 390 -10.15 -6.42 -21.07
N GLU A 391 -9.46 -5.46 -21.69
CA GLU A 391 -8.33 -5.73 -22.56
C GLU A 391 -7.12 -6.21 -21.76
N MET A 392 -6.38 -7.17 -22.33
CA MET A 392 -5.14 -7.69 -21.76
C MET A 392 -4.04 -6.62 -21.80
N ILE A 393 -3.36 -6.39 -20.68
CA ILE A 393 -2.17 -5.55 -20.61
C ILE A 393 -0.97 -6.35 -21.12
N ASN A 394 -0.28 -5.83 -22.13
CA ASN A 394 0.83 -6.52 -22.76
C ASN A 394 1.91 -5.55 -23.27
N PHE A 395 3.14 -6.05 -23.36
CA PHE A 395 4.27 -5.31 -23.93
C PHE A 395 5.12 -6.24 -24.80
N ASP A 396 6.02 -5.69 -25.60
CA ASP A 396 6.95 -6.48 -26.38
C ASP A 396 8.16 -6.87 -25.52
N TYR A 397 8.28 -8.15 -25.17
CA TYR A 397 9.40 -8.69 -24.39
C TYR A 397 10.77 -8.42 -25.00
N ASP A 398 10.90 -8.28 -26.33
CA ASP A 398 12.18 -7.95 -26.95
C ASP A 398 12.65 -6.51 -26.64
N THR A 399 11.80 -5.70 -26.01
CA THR A 399 12.18 -4.36 -25.53
C THR A 399 13.02 -4.42 -24.24
N THR A 400 12.94 -5.52 -23.48
CA THR A 400 13.66 -5.70 -22.22
C THR A 400 14.62 -6.89 -22.26
N GLU A 401 14.18 -8.02 -22.81
CA GLU A 401 14.88 -9.29 -22.75
C GLU A 401 15.86 -9.45 -23.93
N ASP A 402 17.16 -9.61 -23.64
CA ASP A 402 18.18 -9.80 -24.68
C ASP A 402 18.15 -11.22 -25.28
N ASP A 403 18.03 -12.25 -24.43
CA ASP A 403 18.11 -13.66 -24.78
C ASP A 403 17.14 -14.51 -23.96
N LEU A 404 16.09 -15.02 -24.61
CA LEU A 404 15.09 -15.90 -24.02
C LEU A 404 15.27 -17.37 -24.45
N ARG A 405 16.32 -17.72 -25.21
CA ARG A 405 16.43 -19.09 -25.77
C ARG A 405 16.74 -20.13 -24.69
N GLY A 406 16.43 -21.39 -25.02
CA GLY A 406 16.70 -22.53 -24.14
C GLY A 406 15.85 -22.49 -22.88
N GLU A 407 16.47 -22.60 -21.71
CA GLU A 407 15.79 -22.59 -20.41
C GLU A 407 15.39 -21.18 -19.94
N ARG A 408 15.61 -20.14 -20.78
CA ARG A 408 15.37 -18.73 -20.43
C ARG A 408 13.98 -18.21 -20.80
N GLY A 409 13.07 -19.10 -21.17
CA GLY A 409 11.65 -18.76 -21.25
C GLY A 409 11.13 -18.35 -22.62
N GLY A 410 11.86 -18.62 -23.71
CA GLY A 410 11.37 -18.38 -25.07
C GLY A 410 10.19 -19.28 -25.43
N PHE A 411 9.26 -18.76 -26.23
CA PHE A 411 7.99 -19.42 -26.49
C PHE A 411 7.44 -19.13 -27.90
N VAL A 412 6.51 -19.98 -28.33
CA VAL A 412 5.70 -19.75 -29.53
C VAL A 412 4.64 -18.70 -29.21
N CYS A 413 4.61 -17.61 -29.99
CA CYS A 413 3.75 -16.47 -29.76
C CYS A 413 2.30 -16.77 -30.17
N HIS A 414 1.38 -16.56 -29.23
CA HIS A 414 -0.06 -16.70 -29.43
C HIS A 414 -0.82 -15.36 -29.36
N CYS A 415 -0.15 -14.24 -29.64
CA CYS A 415 -0.75 -12.90 -29.53
C CYS A 415 -1.82 -12.59 -30.60
N ASN A 416 -1.89 -13.38 -31.67
CA ASN A 416 -2.82 -13.21 -32.80
C ASN A 416 -2.72 -11.87 -33.55
N SER A 417 -1.66 -11.08 -33.33
CA SER A 417 -1.39 -9.88 -34.12
C SER A 417 -1.14 -10.22 -35.60
N ALA A 418 -1.57 -9.35 -36.50
CA ALA A 418 -1.24 -9.45 -37.94
C ALA A 418 0.28 -9.37 -38.19
N ASN A 419 1.03 -8.77 -37.27
CA ASN A 419 2.49 -8.64 -37.30
C ASN A 419 3.18 -9.63 -36.34
N CYS A 420 2.52 -10.74 -35.99
CA CYS A 420 3.08 -11.74 -35.10
C CYS A 420 4.39 -12.33 -35.65
N ARG A 421 5.43 -12.37 -34.82
CA ARG A 421 6.76 -12.91 -35.17
C ARG A 421 6.85 -14.44 -35.08
N GLY A 422 5.79 -15.10 -34.61
CA GLY A 422 5.70 -16.56 -34.48
C GLY A 422 6.43 -17.12 -33.26
N GLU A 423 7.68 -16.74 -33.05
CA GLU A 423 8.47 -17.10 -31.86
C GLU A 423 9.07 -15.86 -31.20
N VAL A 424 9.16 -15.87 -29.87
CA VAL A 424 9.79 -14.83 -29.06
C VAL A 424 11.05 -15.42 -28.44
N GLN A 425 12.21 -14.90 -28.85
CA GLN A 425 13.53 -15.43 -28.47
C GLN A 425 14.43 -14.38 -27.80
N GLY A 426 13.91 -13.17 -27.59
CA GLY A 426 14.67 -12.03 -27.06
C GLY A 426 15.27 -11.17 -28.16
N LYS A 427 15.56 -9.92 -27.83
CA LYS A 427 16.01 -8.84 -28.72
C LYS A 427 17.13 -9.23 -29.68
N LEU A 428 18.08 -10.04 -29.22
CA LEU A 428 19.27 -10.41 -30.00
C LEU A 428 19.00 -11.53 -31.01
N PHE A 429 17.86 -12.23 -30.89
CA PHE A 429 17.59 -13.47 -31.63
C PHE A 429 16.25 -13.47 -32.35
N THR A 430 15.27 -12.68 -31.91
CA THR A 430 13.99 -12.57 -32.59
C THR A 430 14.19 -11.94 -33.99
N PRO A 431 13.69 -12.57 -35.07
CA PRO A 431 13.77 -12.01 -36.41
C PRO A 431 13.06 -10.65 -36.49
N GLN A 432 13.82 -9.61 -36.86
CA GLN A 432 13.24 -8.28 -37.08
C GLN A 432 12.37 -8.30 -38.34
N LEU A 433 11.15 -7.76 -38.24
CA LEU A 433 10.27 -7.59 -39.41
C LEU A 433 10.98 -6.66 -40.40
N VAL A 434 11.29 -7.17 -41.59
CA VAL A 434 11.77 -6.34 -42.69
C VAL A 434 10.60 -5.46 -43.12
N PRO A 435 10.72 -4.11 -43.11
CA PRO A 435 9.64 -3.25 -43.57
C PRO A 435 9.23 -3.65 -44.98
N SER A 436 7.92 -3.80 -45.22
CA SER A 436 7.40 -3.95 -46.58
C SER A 436 7.78 -2.68 -47.35
N THR A 437 8.64 -2.83 -48.35
CA THR A 437 9.12 -1.74 -49.24
C THR A 437 8.00 -1.05 -49.99
#